data_AF-A0A7G3A085-F1
#
_entry.id   AF-A0A7G3A085-F1
#
_cell.length_a   1.000
_cell.length_b   1.000
_cell.length_c   1.000
_cell.angle_alpha   90.00
_cell.angle_beta   90.00
_cell.angle_gamma   90.00
#
_symmetry.space_group_name_H-M   'P 1'
#
loop_
_entity.id
_entity.type
_entity.pdbx_description
1 polymer ?
#
loop_
_entity_poly.entity_id
_entity_poly.type
_entity_poly.pdbx_seq_one_letter_code
_entity_poly.pdbx_strand_id
1 'polypeptide(L)'
;MARYVDRDRYQVGEYWLGQRSGSPAWYRMWIDPKTRRTSRASLGTTDFEEAKAILNDWFVLNQSKTQEAPDETTLAEVFARFYEHHGQHLRSAVDIRRTLRYWLEFHGEATIKQALHQDQQLKFRSWLSNEKKLSQSSVRNALMIGKSALNWAWKRGDIASVPYVQLVNPPKPEPKGRPLEVEEVARLLDAASEQHIRVLIAFMVGTAARTGAILDLSLTQIDLEHRLINLNPTGRAQTKKYRPTVKLPDQLAPYVEARMQASKTGALIQYDGFPVSCVKRSWATARTAADLPGNVQTYSFRHTIARWLRMQSVPAWEVAAQLGHKAAEYSTTEIYAPFDPAYLTKATEAIDLFLCQVARQLRASTISEFLLKSA
;
A
#
# COMPACT_ATOMS: atom_id res chain seq x y z
N MET A 1 17.34 -40.28 -25.32
CA MET A 1 16.95 -39.98 -23.92
C MET A 1 18.21 -39.86 -23.08
N ALA A 2 18.45 -38.70 -22.45
CA ALA A 2 19.58 -38.55 -21.52
C ALA A 2 19.37 -39.51 -20.33
N ARG A 3 20.33 -40.41 -20.09
CA ARG A 3 20.32 -41.30 -18.93
C ARG A 3 20.64 -40.50 -17.66
N TYR A 4 20.09 -40.87 -16.52
CA TYR A 4 20.43 -40.24 -15.24
C TYR A 4 21.44 -41.12 -14.52
N VAL A 5 22.39 -40.49 -13.83
CA VAL A 5 23.43 -41.19 -13.09
C VAL A 5 23.03 -41.17 -11.62
N ASP A 6 22.74 -42.35 -11.07
CA ASP A 6 22.32 -42.55 -9.68
C ASP A 6 23.59 -42.58 -8.79
N ARG A 7 24.23 -41.41 -8.63
CA ARG A 7 25.54 -41.34 -7.96
C ARG A 7 25.46 -41.12 -6.46
N ASP A 8 24.42 -40.42 -5.97
CA ASP A 8 24.17 -40.23 -4.53
C ASP A 8 22.69 -39.87 -4.31
N ARG A 9 21.87 -40.80 -3.79
CA ARG A 9 20.44 -40.55 -3.53
C ARG A 9 20.25 -39.78 -2.24
N TYR A 10 20.32 -38.46 -2.31
CA TYR A 10 19.73 -37.61 -1.28
C TYR A 10 18.24 -37.40 -1.56
N GLN A 11 17.38 -37.79 -0.62
CA GLN A 11 15.93 -37.75 -0.75
C GLN A 11 15.27 -37.10 0.47
N VAL A 12 14.27 -36.26 0.23
CA VAL A 12 13.44 -35.59 1.24
C VAL A 12 11.97 -35.77 0.83
N GLY A 13 11.22 -36.56 1.60
CA GLY A 13 9.87 -36.97 1.23
C GLY A 13 9.82 -37.67 -0.13
N GLU A 14 8.96 -37.20 -1.04
CA GLU A 14 8.83 -37.73 -2.41
C GLU A 14 9.83 -37.14 -3.42
N TYR A 15 10.72 -36.25 -2.96
CA TYR A 15 11.66 -35.52 -3.82
C TYR A 15 13.08 -36.00 -3.61
N TRP A 16 13.85 -36.14 -4.68
CA TRP A 16 15.26 -36.54 -4.60
C TRP A 16 16.16 -35.70 -5.51
N LEU A 17 17.45 -35.67 -5.20
CA LEU A 17 18.46 -35.05 -6.05
C LEU A 17 18.86 -35.99 -7.19
N GLY A 18 19.04 -35.43 -8.38
CA GLY A 18 19.64 -36.16 -9.49
C GLY A 18 20.27 -35.26 -10.54
N GLN A 19 21.17 -35.85 -11.33
CA GLN A 19 21.89 -35.18 -12.42
C GLN A 19 21.56 -35.82 -13.76
N ARG A 20 21.44 -34.99 -14.79
CA ARG A 20 21.28 -35.46 -16.18
C ARG A 20 22.63 -35.89 -16.72
N SER A 21 22.67 -36.95 -17.54
CA SER A 21 23.87 -37.26 -18.33
C SER A 21 24.28 -36.04 -19.16
N GLY A 22 25.56 -35.66 -19.03
CA GLY A 22 26.16 -34.51 -19.71
C GLY A 22 25.95 -33.16 -19.01
N SER A 23 25.37 -33.11 -17.80
CA SER A 23 25.23 -31.86 -17.04
C SER A 23 25.64 -32.05 -15.58
N PRO A 24 26.53 -31.21 -15.03
CA PRO A 24 26.92 -31.27 -13.61
C PRO A 24 25.87 -30.62 -12.69
N ALA A 25 24.81 -30.01 -13.24
CA ALA A 25 23.82 -29.31 -12.44
C ALA A 25 22.92 -30.30 -11.67
N TRP A 26 22.66 -29.98 -10.41
CA TRP A 26 21.71 -30.70 -9.58
C TRP A 26 20.27 -30.28 -9.88
N TYR A 27 19.38 -31.27 -9.87
CA TYR A 27 17.94 -31.09 -10.07
C TYR A 27 17.19 -31.67 -8.88
N ARG A 28 16.11 -30.99 -8.47
CA ARG A 28 15.04 -31.63 -7.70
C ARG A 28 14.22 -32.46 -8.66
N MET A 29 14.07 -33.75 -8.36
CA MET A 29 13.30 -34.71 -9.13
C MET A 29 12.11 -35.22 -8.32
N TRP A 30 11.02 -35.56 -8.99
CA TRP A 30 9.82 -36.16 -8.39
C TRP A 30 9.06 -36.98 -9.43
N ILE A 31 8.16 -37.85 -9.00
CA ILE A 31 7.19 -38.50 -9.90
C ILE A 31 5.99 -37.57 -10.02
N ASP A 32 5.69 -37.10 -11.23
CA ASP A 32 4.48 -36.31 -11.46
C ASP A 32 3.25 -37.20 -11.29
N PRO A 33 2.33 -36.90 -10.35
CA PRO A 33 1.19 -37.74 -10.06
C PRO A 33 0.21 -37.88 -11.24
N LYS A 34 0.16 -36.90 -12.16
CA LYS A 34 -0.71 -36.95 -13.34
C LYS A 34 -0.14 -37.83 -14.44
N THR A 35 1.16 -37.71 -14.71
CA THR A 35 1.81 -38.40 -15.83
C THR A 35 2.51 -39.68 -15.42
N ARG A 36 2.70 -39.92 -14.11
CA ARG A 36 3.52 -40.98 -13.50
C ARG A 36 4.95 -41.04 -14.03
N ARG A 37 5.44 -39.94 -14.61
CA ARG A 37 6.80 -39.81 -15.14
C ARG A 37 7.64 -38.95 -14.23
N THR A 38 8.95 -39.17 -14.27
CA THR A 38 9.90 -38.34 -13.54
C THR A 38 9.92 -36.92 -14.11
N SER A 39 9.49 -35.96 -13.30
CA SER A 39 9.61 -34.53 -13.54
C SER A 39 10.82 -33.97 -12.79
N ARG A 40 11.27 -32.78 -13.19
CA ARG A 40 12.50 -32.18 -12.69
C ARG A 40 12.49 -30.66 -12.75
N ALA A 41 13.15 -30.02 -11.78
CA ALA A 41 13.43 -28.60 -11.74
C ALA A 41 14.91 -28.40 -11.36
N SER A 42 15.64 -27.54 -12.08
CA SER A 42 17.04 -27.26 -11.76
C SER A 42 17.12 -26.51 -10.44
N LEU A 43 18.12 -26.84 -9.62
CA LEU A 43 18.43 -26.12 -8.39
C LEU A 43 19.46 -24.99 -8.59
N GLY A 44 19.97 -24.82 -9.82
CA GLY A 44 20.90 -23.73 -10.14
C GLY A 44 22.32 -23.90 -9.60
N THR A 45 22.66 -25.05 -9.00
CA THR A 45 24.00 -25.34 -8.45
C THR A 45 24.56 -26.65 -9.00
N THR A 46 25.89 -26.76 -9.00
CA THR A 46 26.66 -27.99 -9.25
C THR A 46 27.22 -28.61 -7.97
N ASP A 47 27.16 -27.88 -6.84
CA ASP A 47 27.61 -28.34 -5.53
C ASP A 47 26.56 -29.22 -4.87
N PHE A 48 26.97 -30.37 -4.34
CA PHE A 48 26.03 -31.36 -3.79
C PHE A 48 25.48 -30.93 -2.43
N GLU A 49 26.31 -30.36 -1.55
CA GLU A 49 25.86 -29.93 -0.22
C GLU A 49 24.95 -28.69 -0.31
N GLU A 50 25.26 -27.76 -1.21
CA GLU A 50 24.37 -26.65 -1.56
C GLU A 50 23.03 -27.16 -2.13
N ALA A 51 23.07 -28.17 -3.01
CA ALA A 51 21.86 -28.78 -3.55
C ALA A 51 20.99 -29.44 -2.48
N LYS A 52 21.60 -30.10 -1.47
CA LYS A 52 20.87 -30.66 -0.32
C LYS A 52 20.18 -29.56 0.47
N ALA A 53 20.89 -28.47 0.76
CA ALA A 53 20.33 -27.32 1.48
C ALA A 53 19.14 -26.71 0.72
N ILE A 54 19.28 -26.44 -0.58
CA ILE A 54 18.21 -25.91 -1.42
C ILE A 54 17.02 -26.86 -1.47
N LEU A 55 17.24 -28.18 -1.58
CA LEU A 55 16.16 -29.16 -1.59
C LEU A 55 15.40 -29.19 -0.26
N ASN A 56 16.11 -29.16 0.87
CA ASN A 56 15.48 -29.10 2.20
C ASN A 56 14.64 -27.84 2.37
N ASP A 57 15.21 -26.67 2.06
CA ASP A 57 14.51 -25.39 2.18
C ASP A 57 13.25 -25.39 1.29
N TRP A 58 13.39 -25.85 0.05
CA TRP A 58 12.25 -25.98 -0.85
C TRP A 58 11.21 -26.97 -0.30
N PHE A 59 11.64 -28.11 0.23
CA PHE A 59 10.74 -29.13 0.77
C PHE A 59 9.97 -28.58 1.96
N VAL A 60 10.63 -27.94 2.93
CA VAL A 60 9.97 -27.28 4.07
C VAL A 60 8.95 -26.24 3.60
N LEU A 61 9.27 -25.48 2.56
CA LEU A 61 8.36 -24.46 2.03
C LEU A 61 7.14 -25.05 1.29
N ASN A 62 7.27 -26.22 0.67
CA ASN A 62 6.28 -26.76 -0.28
C ASN A 62 5.61 -28.07 0.16
N GLN A 63 6.10 -28.71 1.21
CA GLN A 63 5.47 -29.87 1.84
C GLN A 63 4.03 -29.51 2.24
N SER A 64 3.08 -30.37 1.91
CA SER A 64 1.74 -30.33 2.48
C SER A 64 1.78 -31.08 3.80
N LYS A 65 1.89 -30.36 4.91
CA LYS A 65 1.71 -30.94 6.24
C LYS A 65 0.22 -30.98 6.54
N THR A 66 -0.27 -32.07 7.11
CA THR A 66 -1.70 -32.22 7.43
C THR A 66 -1.91 -32.13 8.93
N GLN A 67 -2.48 -31.01 9.37
CA GLN A 67 -3.02 -30.79 10.71
C GLN A 67 -2.00 -31.03 11.84
N GLU A 68 -0.77 -30.53 11.68
CA GLU A 68 0.22 -30.65 12.76
C GLU A 68 -0.23 -29.91 14.02
N ALA A 69 0.14 -30.46 15.18
CA ALA A 69 -0.20 -29.86 16.45
C ALA A 69 0.64 -28.58 16.69
N PRO A 70 0.06 -27.51 17.27
CA PRO A 70 0.80 -26.26 17.51
C PRO A 70 2.03 -26.38 18.42
N ASP A 71 2.18 -27.46 19.17
CA ASP A 71 3.39 -27.78 19.95
C ASP A 71 4.50 -28.44 19.13
N GLU A 72 4.21 -28.92 17.92
CA GLU A 72 5.19 -29.57 17.05
C GLU A 72 5.65 -28.65 15.91
N THR A 73 4.83 -27.66 15.54
CA THR A 73 5.17 -26.71 14.47
C THR A 73 5.83 -25.44 15.03
N THR A 74 6.91 -24.99 14.38
CA THR A 74 7.62 -23.76 14.75
C THR A 74 7.03 -22.51 14.08
N LEU A 75 7.23 -21.34 14.70
CA LEU A 75 6.88 -20.06 14.07
C LEU A 75 7.66 -19.84 12.77
N ALA A 76 8.94 -20.22 12.74
CA ALA A 76 9.82 -20.05 11.59
C ALA A 76 9.25 -20.75 10.35
N GLU A 77 8.83 -22.02 10.50
CA GLU A 77 8.22 -22.79 9.43
C GLU A 77 6.96 -22.09 8.89
N VAL A 78 6.02 -21.74 9.77
CA VAL A 78 4.76 -21.12 9.36
C VAL A 78 5.00 -19.78 8.66
N PHE A 79 5.90 -18.96 9.19
CA PHE A 79 6.16 -17.62 8.66
C PHE A 79 6.91 -17.65 7.34
N ALA A 80 7.86 -18.57 7.17
CA ALA A 80 8.55 -18.78 5.91
C ALA A 80 7.55 -19.18 4.81
N ARG A 81 6.70 -20.18 5.09
CA ARG A 81 5.65 -20.63 4.15
C ARG A 81 4.64 -19.54 3.84
N PHE A 82 4.15 -18.84 4.86
CA PHE A 82 3.23 -17.72 4.68
C PHE A 82 3.84 -16.61 3.83
N TYR A 83 5.08 -16.24 4.09
CA TYR A 83 5.73 -15.16 3.36
C TYR A 83 5.94 -15.53 1.89
N GLU A 84 6.45 -16.73 1.63
CA GLU A 84 6.75 -17.23 0.29
C GLU A 84 5.47 -17.37 -0.56
N HIS A 85 4.43 -18.00 -0.03
CA HIS A 85 3.24 -18.33 -0.83
C HIS A 85 2.17 -17.23 -0.83
N HIS A 86 2.31 -16.22 0.03
CA HIS A 86 1.28 -15.19 0.20
C HIS A 86 1.85 -13.81 0.49
N GLY A 87 2.61 -13.67 1.59
CA GLY A 87 3.03 -12.37 2.11
C GLY A 87 3.85 -11.53 1.13
N GLN A 88 4.70 -12.14 0.31
CA GLN A 88 5.55 -11.44 -0.66
C GLN A 88 4.79 -10.86 -1.86
N HIS A 89 3.61 -11.41 -2.17
CA HIS A 89 2.78 -10.94 -3.28
C HIS A 89 1.83 -9.79 -2.87
N LEU A 90 1.81 -9.42 -1.59
CA LEU A 90 1.00 -8.32 -1.09
C LEU A 90 1.73 -6.99 -1.17
N ARG A 91 1.00 -5.89 -1.38
CA ARG A 91 1.55 -4.52 -1.33
C ARG A 91 2.31 -4.22 -0.03
N SER A 92 1.95 -4.86 1.07
CA SER A 92 2.58 -4.72 2.38
C SER A 92 3.75 -5.69 2.62
N ALA A 93 4.29 -6.34 1.59
CA ALA A 93 5.34 -7.37 1.71
C ALA A 93 6.54 -6.94 2.57
N VAL A 94 7.01 -5.69 2.43
CA VAL A 94 8.14 -5.16 3.22
C VAL A 94 7.79 -5.08 4.71
N ASP A 95 6.58 -4.60 5.03
CA ASP A 95 6.12 -4.48 6.41
C ASP A 95 5.87 -5.86 7.03
N ILE A 96 5.24 -6.76 6.28
CA ILE A 96 5.05 -8.16 6.66
C ILE A 96 6.41 -8.80 6.98
N ARG A 97 7.38 -8.74 6.06
CA ARG A 97 8.72 -9.32 6.25
C ARG A 97 9.39 -8.79 7.52
N ARG A 98 9.36 -7.46 7.73
CA ARG A 98 9.92 -6.83 8.92
C ARG A 98 9.24 -7.31 10.21
N THR A 99 7.92 -7.38 10.21
CA THR A 99 7.16 -7.83 11.38
C THR A 99 7.39 -9.30 11.68
N LEU A 100 7.38 -10.18 10.67
CA LEU A 100 7.67 -11.60 10.88
C LEU A 100 9.07 -11.78 11.47
N ARG A 101 10.05 -10.98 11.02
CA ARG A 101 11.38 -10.95 11.64
C ARG A 101 11.35 -10.58 13.12
N TYR A 102 10.53 -9.61 13.54
CA TYR A 102 10.40 -9.28 14.96
C TYR A 102 9.87 -10.45 15.79
N TRP A 103 8.93 -11.22 15.26
CA TRP A 103 8.47 -12.42 15.94
C TRP A 103 9.59 -13.46 16.07
N LEU A 104 10.33 -13.73 14.99
CA LEU A 104 11.41 -14.71 15.00
C LEU A 104 12.60 -14.28 15.85
N GLU A 105 12.93 -12.99 15.86
CA GLU A 105 13.99 -12.41 16.69
C GLU A 105 13.69 -12.58 18.19
N PHE A 106 12.43 -12.38 18.60
CA PHE A 106 12.05 -12.50 20.00
C PHE A 106 11.83 -13.96 20.45
N HIS A 107 11.16 -14.77 19.62
CA HIS A 107 10.76 -16.12 19.99
C HIS A 107 11.79 -17.20 19.62
N GLY A 108 12.76 -16.90 18.75
CA GLY A 108 13.75 -17.87 18.28
C GLY A 108 13.10 -19.10 17.65
N GLU A 109 13.49 -20.28 18.11
CA GLU A 109 13.03 -21.58 17.63
C GLU A 109 11.72 -22.06 18.29
N ALA A 110 11.01 -21.18 18.99
CA ALA A 110 9.80 -21.56 19.71
C ALA A 110 8.70 -22.15 18.79
N THR A 111 8.00 -23.14 19.35
CA THR A 111 6.78 -23.69 18.74
C THR A 111 5.62 -22.70 18.85
N ILE A 112 4.58 -22.88 18.04
CA ILE A 112 3.41 -21.99 18.06
C ILE A 112 2.80 -21.93 19.46
N LYS A 113 2.67 -23.08 20.15
CA LYS A 113 2.12 -23.17 21.51
C LYS A 113 2.99 -22.44 22.53
N GLN A 114 4.31 -22.57 22.44
CA GLN A 114 5.25 -21.87 23.33
C GLN A 114 5.18 -20.35 23.12
N ALA A 115 5.23 -19.89 21.87
CA ALA A 115 5.19 -18.47 21.55
C ALA A 115 3.87 -17.79 21.95
N LEU A 116 2.76 -18.54 21.88
CA LEU A 116 1.43 -18.05 22.22
C LEU A 116 1.02 -18.35 23.67
N HIS A 117 1.92 -18.84 24.53
CA HIS A 117 1.67 -18.86 25.97
C HIS A 117 1.44 -17.43 26.50
N GLN A 118 0.54 -17.27 27.47
CA GLN A 118 0.12 -15.95 27.98
C GLN A 118 1.31 -15.07 28.37
N ASP A 119 2.25 -15.60 29.14
CA ASP A 119 3.44 -14.85 29.58
C ASP A 119 4.36 -14.47 28.43
N GLN A 120 4.50 -15.33 27.41
CA GLN A 120 5.33 -15.05 26.25
C GLN A 120 4.72 -13.95 25.38
N GLN A 121 3.39 -13.94 25.23
CA GLN A 121 2.69 -12.86 24.55
C GLN A 121 2.85 -11.51 25.28
N LEU A 122 2.80 -11.50 26.61
CA LEU A 122 3.03 -10.28 27.40
C LEU A 122 4.47 -9.79 27.24
N LYS A 123 5.46 -10.66 27.36
CA LYS A 123 6.87 -10.31 27.16
C LYS A 123 7.15 -9.82 25.74
N PHE A 124 6.58 -10.48 24.73
CA PHE A 124 6.74 -10.08 23.33
C PHE A 124 6.18 -8.67 23.07
N ARG A 125 5.00 -8.36 23.61
CA ARG A 125 4.43 -7.00 23.51
C ARG A 125 5.29 -5.95 24.17
N SER A 126 5.74 -6.22 25.39
CA SER A 126 6.63 -5.32 26.12
C SER A 126 7.93 -5.11 25.34
N TRP A 127 8.48 -6.16 24.74
CA TRP A 127 9.67 -6.07 23.89
C TRP A 127 9.44 -5.24 22.62
N LEU A 128 8.31 -5.42 21.91
CA LEU A 128 7.95 -4.60 20.75
C LEU A 128 7.83 -3.11 21.12
N SER A 129 7.28 -2.81 22.30
CA SER A 129 7.16 -1.44 22.81
C SER A 129 8.50 -0.87 23.25
N ASN A 130 9.26 -1.62 24.05
CA ASN A 130 10.42 -1.10 24.78
C ASN A 130 11.71 -1.21 23.97
N GLU A 131 11.93 -2.32 23.27
CA GLU A 131 13.16 -2.54 22.50
C GLU A 131 13.01 -2.03 21.06
N LYS A 132 11.88 -2.30 20.41
CA LYS A 132 11.62 -1.81 19.04
C LYS A 132 10.97 -0.43 18.98
N LYS A 133 10.70 0.19 20.14
CA LYS A 133 10.15 1.55 20.28
C LYS A 133 8.88 1.76 19.43
N LEU A 134 8.06 0.71 19.32
CA LEU A 134 6.84 0.76 18.51
C LEU A 134 5.69 1.41 19.29
N SER A 135 4.91 2.26 18.63
CA SER A 135 3.65 2.76 19.19
C SER A 135 2.64 1.62 19.39
N GLN A 136 1.65 1.81 20.27
CA GLN A 136 0.59 0.82 20.52
C GLN A 136 -0.14 0.36 19.22
N SER A 137 -0.35 1.28 18.26
CA SER A 137 -0.93 0.92 16.96
C SER A 137 0.01 0.04 16.13
N SER A 138 1.31 0.34 16.14
CA SER A 138 2.32 -0.48 15.46
C SER A 138 2.49 -1.85 16.13
N VAL A 139 2.43 -1.93 17.45
CA VAL A 139 2.41 -3.20 18.20
C VAL A 139 1.18 -4.02 17.80
N ARG A 140 -0.02 -3.41 17.76
CA ARG A 140 -1.24 -4.10 17.31
C ARG A 140 -1.07 -4.67 15.90
N ASN A 141 -0.54 -3.88 14.97
CA ASN A 141 -0.31 -4.32 13.60
C ASN A 141 0.69 -5.48 13.54
N ALA A 142 1.75 -5.43 14.33
CA ALA A 142 2.74 -6.50 14.40
C ALA A 142 2.11 -7.84 14.84
N LEU A 143 1.25 -7.78 15.86
CA LEU A 143 0.50 -8.95 16.34
C LEU A 143 -0.52 -9.45 15.31
N MET A 144 -1.21 -8.54 14.62
CA MET A 144 -2.18 -8.87 13.58
C MET A 144 -1.56 -9.60 12.39
N ILE A 145 -0.34 -9.23 11.98
CA ILE A 145 0.37 -9.91 10.89
C ILE A 145 0.74 -11.33 11.30
N GLY A 146 1.32 -11.54 12.49
CA GLY A 146 1.63 -12.89 12.99
C GLY A 146 0.37 -13.74 13.12
N LYS A 147 -0.71 -13.18 13.68
CA LYS A 147 -2.03 -13.82 13.71
C LYS A 147 -2.54 -14.19 12.32
N SER A 148 -2.33 -13.33 11.32
CA SER A 148 -2.77 -13.58 9.94
C SER A 148 -1.99 -14.73 9.31
N ALA A 149 -0.68 -14.81 9.54
CA ALA A 149 0.16 -15.91 9.06
C ALA A 149 -0.28 -17.26 9.66
N LEU A 150 -0.54 -17.30 10.96
CA LEU A 150 -1.05 -18.50 11.64
C LEU A 150 -2.43 -18.92 11.11
N ASN A 151 -3.35 -17.97 10.96
CA ASN A 151 -4.68 -18.25 10.38
C ASN A 151 -4.59 -18.72 8.93
N TRP A 152 -3.63 -18.23 8.16
CA TRP A 152 -3.41 -18.67 6.79
C TRP A 152 -2.96 -20.14 6.76
N ALA A 153 -2.03 -20.55 7.63
CA ALA A 153 -1.61 -21.93 7.76
C ALA A 153 -2.74 -22.85 8.22
N TRP A 154 -3.52 -22.42 9.21
CA TRP A 154 -4.69 -23.17 9.69
C TRP A 154 -5.75 -23.38 8.61
N LYS A 155 -6.09 -22.35 7.83
CA LYS A 155 -7.07 -22.45 6.73
C LYS A 155 -6.65 -23.40 5.61
N ARG A 156 -5.34 -23.60 5.43
CA ARG A 156 -4.77 -24.58 4.50
C ARG A 156 -4.71 -25.99 5.07
N GLY A 157 -4.99 -26.14 6.37
CA GLY A 157 -4.85 -27.39 7.08
C GLY A 157 -3.41 -27.76 7.41
N ASP A 158 -2.47 -26.80 7.37
CA ASP A 158 -1.07 -27.04 7.73
C ASP A 158 -0.92 -27.29 9.25
N ILE A 159 -1.72 -26.59 10.06
CA ILE A 159 -1.76 -26.73 11.53
C ILE A 159 -3.19 -27.03 11.99
N ALA A 160 -3.33 -27.79 13.07
CA ALA A 160 -4.62 -28.24 13.60
C ALA A 160 -5.47 -27.11 14.20
N SER A 161 -4.83 -26.11 14.80
CA SER A 161 -5.51 -24.96 15.41
C SER A 161 -4.60 -23.76 15.54
N VAL A 162 -5.20 -22.58 15.79
CA VAL A 162 -4.46 -21.35 16.10
C VAL A 162 -4.72 -20.99 17.56
N PRO A 163 -3.71 -21.09 18.46
CA PRO A 163 -3.86 -20.60 19.82
C PRO A 163 -4.20 -19.10 19.85
N TYR A 164 -4.84 -18.66 20.92
CA TYR A 164 -5.36 -17.30 21.01
C TYR A 164 -4.24 -16.25 20.96
N VAL A 165 -4.25 -15.39 19.95
CA VAL A 165 -3.38 -14.22 19.87
C VAL A 165 -4.08 -13.03 20.48
N GLN A 166 -3.64 -12.62 21.67
CA GLN A 166 -4.17 -11.46 22.38
C GLN A 166 -3.61 -10.17 21.73
N LEU A 167 -4.52 -9.27 21.34
CA LEU A 167 -4.18 -8.01 20.66
C LEU A 167 -4.20 -6.86 21.65
N VAL A 168 -3.37 -5.83 21.41
CA VAL A 168 -3.49 -4.56 22.13
C VAL A 168 -4.61 -3.72 21.54
N ASN A 169 -5.36 -3.01 22.38
CA ASN A 169 -6.41 -2.09 21.98
C ASN A 169 -5.89 -0.65 22.12
N PRO A 170 -5.25 -0.09 21.09
CA PRO A 170 -4.76 1.28 21.14
C PRO A 170 -5.95 2.25 21.28
N PRO A 171 -5.77 3.40 21.94
CA PRO A 171 -6.75 4.47 21.88
C PRO A 171 -6.98 4.88 20.42
N LYS A 172 -8.16 5.41 20.13
CA LYS A 172 -8.48 5.95 18.80
C LYS A 172 -7.44 7.02 18.48
N PRO A 173 -6.70 6.90 17.36
CA PRO A 173 -5.69 7.89 17.02
C PRO A 173 -6.38 9.23 16.72
N GLU A 174 -5.71 10.32 17.10
CA GLU A 174 -6.15 11.65 16.70
C GLU A 174 -6.16 11.78 15.17
N PRO A 175 -7.07 12.60 14.61
CA PRO A 175 -7.08 12.90 13.18
C PRO A 175 -5.71 13.40 12.70
N LYS A 176 -5.31 12.97 11.51
CA LYS A 176 -4.03 13.38 10.93
C LYS A 176 -4.11 14.79 10.39
N GLY A 177 -3.34 15.69 10.98
CA GLY A 177 -3.19 17.06 10.48
C GLY A 177 -4.39 17.94 10.82
N ARG A 178 -4.13 19.20 11.19
CA ARG A 178 -5.19 20.20 11.39
C ARG A 178 -5.66 20.77 10.05
N PRO A 179 -6.90 21.28 9.95
CA PRO A 179 -7.30 22.16 8.85
C PRO A 179 -6.40 23.40 8.76
N LEU A 180 -6.30 23.94 7.56
CA LEU A 180 -5.52 25.13 7.20
C LEU A 180 -6.45 26.24 6.75
N GLU A 181 -6.05 27.48 6.98
CA GLU A 181 -6.69 28.66 6.40
C GLU A 181 -6.15 28.94 4.98
N VAL A 182 -6.84 29.80 4.22
CA VAL A 182 -6.50 30.13 2.82
C VAL A 182 -5.07 30.63 2.70
N GLU A 183 -4.68 31.55 3.59
CA GLU A 183 -3.36 32.18 3.64
C GLU A 183 -2.27 31.14 3.92
N GLU A 184 -2.56 30.11 4.71
CA GLU A 184 -1.61 29.05 5.01
C GLU A 184 -1.39 28.12 3.81
N VAL A 185 -2.45 27.84 3.04
CA VAL A 185 -2.33 27.08 1.78
C VAL A 185 -1.53 27.88 0.75
N ALA A 186 -1.78 29.19 0.64
CA ALA A 186 -1.02 30.09 -0.23
C ALA A 186 0.47 30.13 0.17
N ARG A 187 0.78 30.33 1.45
CA ARG A 187 2.18 30.29 1.95
C ARG A 187 2.88 28.96 1.64
N LEU A 188 2.19 27.83 1.76
CA LEU A 188 2.74 26.52 1.39
C LEU A 188 3.04 26.38 -0.11
N LEU A 189 2.14 26.89 -0.97
CA LEU A 189 2.35 26.87 -2.42
C LEU A 189 3.53 27.75 -2.83
N ASP A 190 3.63 28.95 -2.26
CA ASP A 190 4.70 29.90 -2.53
C ASP A 190 6.07 29.36 -2.08
N ALA A 191 6.14 28.87 -0.82
CA ALA A 191 7.36 28.34 -0.22
C ALA A 191 7.83 26.99 -0.79
N ALA A 192 6.98 26.26 -1.51
CA ALA A 192 7.37 25.01 -2.14
C ALA A 192 8.29 25.30 -3.34
N SER A 193 9.59 24.98 -3.24
CA SER A 193 10.56 25.19 -4.32
C SER A 193 10.38 24.23 -5.50
N GLU A 194 9.91 23.01 -5.23
CA GLU A 194 9.78 21.96 -6.24
C GLU A 194 8.39 21.98 -6.88
N GLN A 195 8.36 22.10 -8.21
CA GLN A 195 7.12 22.21 -8.98
C GLN A 195 6.15 21.05 -8.71
N HIS A 196 6.66 19.83 -8.57
CA HIS A 196 5.80 18.67 -8.30
C HIS A 196 5.10 18.73 -6.93
N ILE A 197 5.66 19.48 -5.97
CA ILE A 197 5.01 19.74 -4.68
C ILE A 197 3.93 20.80 -4.82
N ARG A 198 4.16 21.86 -5.60
CA ARG A 198 3.13 22.87 -5.93
C ARG A 198 1.91 22.22 -6.57
N VAL A 199 2.14 21.38 -7.60
CA VAL A 199 1.07 20.63 -8.29
C VAL A 199 0.38 19.66 -7.34
N LEU A 200 1.14 18.92 -6.51
CA LEU A 200 0.57 18.01 -5.53
C LEU A 200 -0.37 18.73 -4.56
N ILE A 201 0.05 19.88 -4.01
CA ILE A 201 -0.78 20.70 -3.11
C ILE A 201 -2.05 21.17 -3.82
N ALA A 202 -1.89 21.78 -5.00
CA ALA A 202 -3.00 22.31 -5.79
C ALA A 202 -4.07 21.24 -6.07
N PHE A 203 -3.67 20.03 -6.47
CA PHE A 203 -4.62 18.95 -6.74
C PHE A 203 -5.16 18.27 -5.48
N MET A 204 -4.41 18.20 -4.37
CA MET A 204 -4.99 17.74 -3.09
C MET A 204 -6.08 18.68 -2.60
N VAL A 205 -5.91 20.00 -2.77
CA VAL A 205 -6.92 21.01 -2.47
C VAL A 205 -8.08 20.93 -3.49
N GLY A 206 -7.78 20.88 -4.78
CA GLY A 206 -8.78 20.83 -5.85
C GLY A 206 -9.66 19.58 -5.89
N THR A 207 -9.31 18.52 -5.15
CA THR A 207 -10.05 17.25 -5.16
C THR A 207 -10.41 16.72 -3.78
N ALA A 208 -9.85 17.28 -2.70
CA ALA A 208 -9.85 16.69 -1.36
C ALA A 208 -9.34 15.22 -1.31
N ALA A 209 -8.61 14.78 -2.32
CA ALA A 209 -8.13 13.42 -2.42
C ALA A 209 -6.99 13.14 -1.42
N ARG A 210 -6.78 11.86 -1.14
CA ARG A 210 -5.64 11.42 -0.32
C ARG A 210 -4.37 11.57 -1.16
N THR A 211 -3.23 11.89 -0.53
CA THR A 211 -1.93 12.06 -1.21
C THR A 211 -1.61 10.93 -2.19
N GLY A 212 -1.76 9.67 -1.76
CA GLY A 212 -1.50 8.52 -2.63
C GLY A 212 -2.45 8.39 -3.82
N ALA A 213 -3.65 8.99 -3.80
CA ALA A 213 -4.53 9.01 -4.97
C ALA A 213 -4.04 10.03 -6.02
N ILE A 214 -3.49 11.16 -5.59
CA ILE A 214 -2.93 12.17 -6.49
C ILE A 214 -1.57 11.73 -7.05
N LEU A 215 -0.72 11.09 -6.24
CA LEU A 215 0.55 10.54 -6.71
C LEU A 215 0.37 9.42 -7.76
N ASP A 216 -0.70 8.61 -7.63
CA ASP A 216 -1.03 7.55 -8.58
C ASP A 216 -1.79 8.08 -9.83
N LEU A 217 -2.14 9.37 -9.89
CA LEU A 217 -3.03 9.92 -10.93
C LEU A 217 -2.28 10.12 -12.24
N SER A 218 -2.80 9.54 -13.33
CA SER A 218 -2.33 9.77 -14.71
C SER A 218 -3.16 10.84 -15.40
N LEU A 219 -2.55 11.57 -16.34
CA LEU A 219 -3.28 12.49 -17.23
C LEU A 219 -4.40 11.77 -18.00
N THR A 220 -4.21 10.51 -18.37
CA THR A 220 -5.23 9.69 -19.06
C THR A 220 -6.50 9.43 -18.24
N GLN A 221 -6.50 9.74 -16.93
CA GLN A 221 -7.66 9.63 -16.05
C GLN A 221 -8.43 10.95 -15.90
N ILE A 222 -7.97 12.00 -16.58
CA ILE A 222 -8.62 13.33 -16.59
C ILE A 222 -9.32 13.51 -17.93
N ASP A 223 -10.63 13.64 -17.87
CA ASP A 223 -11.49 13.96 -18.99
C ASP A 223 -11.72 15.48 -19.00
N LEU A 224 -11.04 16.18 -19.91
CA LEU A 224 -11.15 17.63 -20.04
C LEU A 224 -12.49 18.07 -20.64
N GLU A 225 -13.10 17.23 -21.48
CA GLU A 225 -14.37 17.52 -22.15
C GLU A 225 -15.51 17.55 -21.11
N HIS A 226 -15.56 16.54 -20.25
CA HIS A 226 -16.58 16.44 -19.20
C HIS A 226 -16.14 17.07 -17.87
N ARG A 227 -14.91 17.62 -17.80
CA ARG A 227 -14.28 18.14 -16.57
C ARG A 227 -14.30 17.11 -15.43
N LEU A 228 -13.90 15.86 -15.69
CA LEU A 228 -13.88 14.79 -14.68
C LEU A 228 -12.46 14.28 -14.40
N ILE A 229 -12.21 13.92 -13.15
CA ILE A 229 -10.98 13.29 -12.67
C ILE A 229 -11.35 11.94 -12.04
N ASN A 230 -10.97 10.83 -12.66
CA ASN A 230 -11.12 9.52 -12.07
C ASN A 230 -9.93 9.22 -11.13
N LEU A 231 -10.11 9.38 -9.82
CA LEU A 231 -9.02 9.19 -8.84
C LEU A 231 -8.62 7.73 -8.64
N ASN A 232 -9.36 6.77 -9.19
CA ASN A 232 -9.02 5.36 -9.10
C ASN A 232 -8.24 4.92 -10.35
N PRO A 233 -6.97 4.48 -10.22
CA PRO A 233 -6.19 3.98 -11.34
C PRO A 233 -6.92 2.92 -12.16
N THR A 234 -6.76 2.99 -13.48
CA THR A 234 -7.30 2.00 -14.41
C THR A 234 -6.84 0.59 -14.03
N GLY A 235 -7.76 -0.37 -14.00
CA GLY A 235 -7.48 -1.75 -13.60
C GLY A 235 -7.38 -1.99 -12.09
N ARG A 236 -7.40 -0.95 -11.24
CA ARG A 236 -7.43 -1.12 -9.78
C ARG A 236 -8.86 -1.38 -9.29
N ALA A 237 -9.08 -2.53 -8.65
CA ALA A 237 -10.32 -2.78 -7.93
C ALA A 237 -10.56 -1.75 -6.82
N GLN A 238 -11.79 -1.23 -6.71
CA GLN A 238 -12.17 -0.33 -5.62
C GLN A 238 -12.11 -1.06 -4.27
N THR A 239 -11.68 -0.35 -3.23
CA THR A 239 -11.60 -0.90 -1.87
C THR A 239 -12.47 -0.08 -0.91
N LYS A 240 -12.55 -0.48 0.36
CA LYS A 240 -13.17 0.34 1.42
C LYS A 240 -12.58 1.75 1.50
N LYS A 241 -11.30 1.92 1.15
CA LYS A 241 -10.67 3.23 0.93
C LYS A 241 -10.97 3.69 -0.51
N TYR A 242 -12.24 3.99 -0.74
CA TYR A 242 -12.77 4.34 -2.05
C TYR A 242 -12.08 5.59 -2.61
N ARG A 243 -11.82 5.59 -3.92
CA ARG A 243 -11.27 6.72 -4.68
C ARG A 243 -12.33 7.13 -5.72
N PRO A 244 -13.07 8.23 -5.52
CA PRO A 244 -14.19 8.61 -6.37
C PRO A 244 -13.74 9.23 -7.69
N THR A 245 -14.65 9.34 -8.65
CA THR A 245 -14.53 10.32 -9.74
C THR A 245 -15.02 11.66 -9.20
N VAL A 246 -14.29 12.75 -9.46
CA VAL A 246 -14.63 14.11 -9.00
C VAL A 246 -14.54 15.07 -10.18
N LYS A 247 -15.16 16.25 -10.10
CA LYS A 247 -14.99 17.24 -11.16
C LYS A 247 -13.64 17.96 -11.04
N LEU A 248 -13.10 18.40 -12.18
CA LEU A 248 -11.91 19.23 -12.31
C LEU A 248 -12.29 20.70 -12.08
N PRO A 249 -11.75 21.38 -11.05
CA PRO A 249 -11.97 22.80 -10.85
C PRO A 249 -11.40 23.63 -12.00
N ASP A 250 -12.08 24.73 -12.37
CA ASP A 250 -11.68 25.64 -13.43
C ASP A 250 -10.30 26.27 -13.16
N GLN A 251 -9.99 26.52 -11.88
CA GLN A 251 -8.67 26.99 -11.45
C GLN A 251 -7.50 26.06 -11.81
N LEU A 252 -7.76 24.77 -12.06
CA LEU A 252 -6.74 23.75 -12.40
C LEU A 252 -6.80 23.29 -13.86
N ALA A 253 -7.90 23.56 -14.57
CA ALA A 253 -8.12 23.11 -15.93
C ALA A 253 -7.03 23.56 -16.92
N PRO A 254 -6.63 24.85 -16.97
CA PRO A 254 -5.59 25.31 -17.91
C PRO A 254 -4.24 24.62 -17.69
N TYR A 255 -3.88 24.29 -16.44
CA TYR A 255 -2.67 23.53 -16.15
C TYR A 255 -2.72 22.13 -16.78
N VAL A 256 -3.85 21.42 -16.64
CA VAL A 256 -4.02 20.09 -17.25
C VAL A 256 -3.98 20.17 -18.77
N GLU A 257 -4.66 21.15 -19.36
CA GLU A 257 -4.68 21.40 -20.81
C GLU A 257 -3.25 21.59 -21.35
N ALA A 258 -2.47 22.48 -20.74
CA ALA A 258 -1.07 22.70 -21.13
C ALA A 258 -0.22 21.43 -21.01
N ARG A 259 -0.41 20.64 -19.94
CA ARG A 259 0.29 19.37 -19.74
C ARG A 259 -0.08 18.32 -20.80
N MET A 260 -1.36 18.23 -21.16
CA MET A 260 -1.84 17.30 -22.20
C MET A 260 -1.43 17.70 -23.61
N GLN A 261 -1.25 19.00 -23.88
CA GLN A 261 -0.66 19.48 -25.14
C GLN A 261 0.81 19.02 -25.28
N ALA A 262 1.58 19.04 -24.20
CA ALA A 262 2.96 18.55 -24.20
C ALA A 262 3.05 17.02 -24.25
N SER A 263 2.20 16.31 -23.49
CA SER A 263 2.06 14.86 -23.55
C SER A 263 0.68 14.41 -23.10
N LYS A 264 -0.03 13.68 -23.95
CA LYS A 264 -1.34 13.09 -23.62
C LYS A 264 -1.28 11.99 -22.54
N THR A 265 -0.09 11.51 -22.22
CA THR A 265 0.13 10.42 -21.26
C THR A 265 1.19 10.80 -20.23
N GLY A 266 1.12 10.17 -19.05
CA GLY A 266 2.08 10.38 -17.98
C GLY A 266 1.42 10.63 -16.64
N ALA A 267 2.22 10.51 -15.57
CA ALA A 267 1.78 10.88 -14.24
C ALA A 267 1.51 12.38 -14.16
N LEU A 268 0.49 12.76 -13.40
CA LEU A 268 0.21 14.16 -13.10
C LEU A 268 1.34 14.77 -12.26
N ILE A 269 1.83 14.02 -11.26
CA ILE A 269 2.94 14.42 -10.40
C ILE A 269 4.23 13.76 -10.90
N GLN A 270 5.09 14.58 -11.50
CA GLN A 270 6.39 14.15 -12.04
C GLN A 270 7.53 14.97 -11.48
N TYR A 271 8.67 14.32 -11.27
CA TYR A 271 9.95 14.95 -11.00
C TYR A 271 10.97 14.38 -11.97
N ASP A 272 11.66 15.24 -12.72
CA ASP A 272 12.63 14.86 -13.74
C ASP A 272 12.07 13.85 -14.77
N GLY A 273 10.81 14.04 -15.17
CA GLY A 273 10.11 13.17 -16.12
C GLY A 273 9.56 11.86 -15.53
N PHE A 274 9.92 11.50 -14.29
CA PHE A 274 9.49 10.26 -13.65
C PHE A 274 8.33 10.46 -12.68
N PRO A 275 7.40 9.48 -12.54
CA PRO A 275 6.36 9.51 -11.53
C PRO A 275 6.92 9.56 -10.10
N VAL A 276 6.32 10.40 -9.26
CA VAL A 276 6.76 10.55 -7.86
C VAL A 276 6.01 9.56 -6.95
N SER A 277 6.74 8.65 -6.29
CA SER A 277 6.15 7.66 -5.37
C SER A 277 6.13 8.10 -3.90
N CYS A 278 6.98 9.07 -3.53
CA CYS A 278 7.13 9.54 -2.15
C CYS A 278 7.55 11.02 -2.12
N VAL A 279 6.85 11.82 -1.32
CA VAL A 279 7.09 13.26 -1.19
C VAL A 279 7.49 13.68 0.23
N LYS A 280 7.80 12.73 1.11
CA LYS A 280 8.01 13.02 2.55
C LYS A 280 9.08 14.08 2.80
N ARG A 281 10.20 14.00 2.06
CA ARG A 281 11.32 14.92 2.18
C ARG A 281 10.95 16.31 1.67
N SER A 282 10.54 16.42 0.41
CA SER A 282 10.16 17.68 -0.22
C SER A 282 8.97 18.36 0.50
N TRP A 283 8.02 17.58 1.00
CA TRP A 283 6.94 18.09 1.86
C TRP A 283 7.47 18.68 3.17
N ALA A 284 8.40 18.00 3.85
CA ALA A 284 9.00 18.51 5.07
C ALA A 284 9.75 19.83 4.81
N THR A 285 10.49 19.90 3.71
CA THR A 285 11.18 21.13 3.26
C THR A 285 10.18 22.27 3.03
N ALA A 286 9.13 22.05 2.22
CA ALA A 286 8.12 23.07 1.92
C ALA A 286 7.38 23.54 3.19
N ARG A 287 7.03 22.61 4.09
CA ARG A 287 6.38 22.94 5.36
C ARG A 287 7.28 23.79 6.27
N THR A 288 8.57 23.46 6.36
CA THR A 288 9.53 24.24 7.14
C THR A 288 9.71 25.64 6.54
N ALA A 289 9.82 25.75 5.21
CA ALA A 289 9.96 27.03 4.52
C ALA A 289 8.69 27.92 4.66
N ALA A 290 7.50 27.32 4.72
CA ALA A 290 6.24 28.04 4.92
C ALA A 290 6.01 28.50 6.36
N ASP A 291 6.83 28.04 7.31
CA ASP A 291 6.77 28.35 8.74
C ASP A 291 5.34 28.28 9.33
N LEU A 292 4.72 27.11 9.19
CA LEU A 292 3.35 26.88 9.67
C LEU A 292 3.32 26.26 11.07
N PRO A 293 2.54 26.83 12.02
CA PRO A 293 2.44 26.30 13.37
C PRO A 293 1.59 25.03 13.42
N GLY A 294 1.91 24.17 14.40
CA GLY A 294 1.12 22.98 14.73
C GLY A 294 1.30 21.80 13.76
N ASN A 295 0.40 20.82 13.87
CA ASN A 295 0.47 19.57 13.12
C ASN A 295 -0.09 19.74 11.70
N VAL A 296 0.75 20.22 10.77
CA VAL A 296 0.41 20.34 9.34
C VAL A 296 0.97 19.15 8.56
N GLN A 297 0.08 18.37 7.95
CA GLN A 297 0.43 17.18 7.14
C GLN A 297 -0.25 17.27 5.78
N THR A 298 0.12 16.42 4.82
CA THR A 298 -0.60 16.37 3.54
C THR A 298 -2.08 16.01 3.70
N TYR A 299 -2.45 15.37 4.80
CA TYR A 299 -3.85 15.06 5.11
C TYR A 299 -4.64 16.30 5.60
N SER A 300 -3.94 17.37 5.99
CA SER A 300 -4.54 18.66 6.34
C SER A 300 -5.40 19.22 5.21
N PHE A 301 -4.96 19.15 3.95
CA PHE A 301 -5.74 19.67 2.81
C PHE A 301 -7.10 19.02 2.66
N ARG A 302 -7.18 17.71 2.87
CA ARG A 302 -8.46 17.00 2.85
C ARG A 302 -9.38 17.45 3.98
N HIS A 303 -8.83 17.71 5.18
CA HIS A 303 -9.59 18.25 6.30
C HIS A 303 -10.02 19.71 6.07
N THR A 304 -9.13 20.53 5.50
CA THR A 304 -9.43 21.90 5.08
C THR A 304 -10.63 21.92 4.14
N ILE A 305 -10.59 21.14 3.06
CA ILE A 305 -11.67 21.13 2.08
C ILE A 305 -12.95 20.50 2.65
N ALA A 306 -12.85 19.43 3.44
CA ALA A 306 -14.03 18.88 4.11
C ALA A 306 -14.74 19.91 5.01
N ARG A 307 -13.97 20.70 5.77
CA ARG A 307 -14.49 21.81 6.59
C ARG A 307 -15.07 22.93 5.71
N TRP A 308 -14.33 23.33 4.68
CA TRP A 308 -14.74 24.39 3.76
C TRP A 308 -16.05 24.09 3.06
N LEU A 309 -16.22 22.88 2.51
CA LEU A 309 -17.46 22.44 1.86
C LEU A 309 -18.66 22.56 2.81
N ARG A 310 -18.47 22.21 4.09
CA ARG A 310 -19.53 22.36 5.11
C ARG A 310 -19.85 23.82 5.40
N MET A 311 -18.83 24.69 5.45
CA MET A 311 -19.02 26.14 5.62
C MET A 311 -19.77 26.76 4.43
N GLN A 312 -19.52 26.27 3.22
CA GLN A 312 -20.24 26.68 2.00
C GLN A 312 -21.62 26.01 1.84
N SER A 313 -22.13 25.35 2.88
CA SER A 313 -23.44 24.69 2.89
C SER A 313 -23.63 23.65 1.77
N VAL A 314 -22.54 23.00 1.34
CA VAL A 314 -22.61 21.94 0.33
C VAL A 314 -23.39 20.74 0.88
N PRO A 315 -24.33 20.15 0.11
CA PRO A 315 -25.13 19.02 0.56
C PRO A 315 -24.28 17.87 1.10
N ALA A 316 -24.74 17.23 2.18
CA ALA A 316 -23.97 16.20 2.87
C ALA A 316 -23.57 15.03 1.97
N TRP A 317 -24.41 14.69 0.98
CA TRP A 317 -24.13 13.64 0.01
C TRP A 317 -23.00 14.03 -0.94
N GLU A 318 -22.93 15.26 -1.43
CA GLU A 318 -21.81 15.74 -2.27
C GLU A 318 -20.51 15.76 -1.47
N VAL A 319 -20.55 16.20 -0.21
CA VAL A 319 -19.38 16.14 0.68
C VAL A 319 -18.90 14.69 0.87
N ALA A 320 -19.83 13.76 1.08
CA ALA A 320 -19.49 12.34 1.23
C ALA A 320 -18.92 11.75 -0.07
N ALA A 321 -19.53 12.04 -1.22
CA ALA A 321 -19.10 11.58 -2.53
C ALA A 321 -17.73 12.15 -2.94
N GLN A 322 -17.51 13.47 -2.77
CA GLN A 322 -16.22 14.14 -2.99
C GLN A 322 -15.11 13.51 -2.14
N LEU A 323 -15.42 13.18 -0.88
CA LEU A 323 -14.49 12.52 0.02
C LEU A 323 -14.36 11.02 -0.25
N GLY A 324 -15.20 10.41 -1.08
CA GLY A 324 -15.22 8.96 -1.30
C GLY A 324 -15.60 8.20 -0.02
N HIS A 325 -16.53 8.73 0.75
CA HIS A 325 -17.21 8.02 1.81
C HIS A 325 -18.42 7.32 1.18
N LYS A 326 -18.43 5.99 1.12
CA LYS A 326 -19.60 5.24 0.64
C LYS A 326 -20.76 5.45 1.61
N ALA A 327 -21.88 5.97 1.13
CA ALA A 327 -23.17 5.78 1.80
C ALA A 327 -23.66 4.34 1.54
N ALA A 328 -24.33 3.71 2.50
CA ALA A 328 -24.69 2.30 2.44
C ALA A 328 -25.75 1.97 1.36
N GLU A 329 -26.42 2.97 0.80
CA GLU A 329 -27.67 2.82 0.04
C GLU A 329 -27.52 2.94 -1.49
N TYR A 330 -26.32 3.21 -2.01
CA TYR A 330 -26.13 3.58 -3.41
C TYR A 330 -25.10 2.65 -4.06
N SER A 331 -25.51 1.66 -4.86
CA SER A 331 -24.54 0.64 -5.32
C SER A 331 -24.58 0.20 -6.79
N THR A 332 -25.48 0.72 -7.64
CA THR A 332 -25.45 0.37 -9.07
C THR A 332 -25.65 1.56 -10.01
N THR A 333 -26.51 2.52 -9.68
CA THR A 333 -26.72 3.75 -10.47
C THR A 333 -25.57 4.77 -10.34
N GLU A 334 -24.72 4.66 -9.31
CA GLU A 334 -23.59 5.58 -9.09
C GLU A 334 -22.47 5.48 -10.14
N ILE A 335 -22.43 4.41 -10.94
CA ILE A 335 -21.42 4.27 -12.00
C ILE A 335 -21.56 5.40 -13.03
N TYR A 336 -22.80 5.82 -13.30
CA TYR A 336 -23.12 6.89 -14.25
C TYR A 336 -23.30 8.26 -13.61
N ALA A 337 -23.43 8.33 -12.28
CA ALA A 337 -23.58 9.60 -11.57
C ALA A 337 -22.54 10.66 -11.97
N PRO A 338 -21.26 10.35 -12.24
CA PRO A 338 -20.30 11.35 -12.68
C PRO A 338 -20.65 12.10 -13.98
N PHE A 339 -21.48 11.52 -14.83
CA PHE A 339 -21.91 12.15 -16.09
C PHE A 339 -23.20 12.96 -15.96
N ASP A 340 -23.85 12.94 -14.78
CA ASP A 340 -24.95 13.85 -14.47
C ASP A 340 -24.40 15.28 -14.34
N PRO A 341 -24.92 16.28 -15.09
CA PRO A 341 -24.50 17.66 -14.95
C PRO A 341 -24.55 18.20 -13.51
N ALA A 342 -25.48 17.72 -12.69
CA ALA A 342 -25.64 18.13 -11.29
C ALA A 342 -24.62 17.46 -10.33
N TYR A 343 -23.90 16.44 -10.79
CA TYR A 343 -22.96 15.69 -9.96
C TYR A 343 -21.86 16.58 -9.39
N LEU A 344 -21.75 16.64 -8.06
CA LEU A 344 -20.70 17.40 -7.35
C LEU A 344 -20.58 18.89 -7.76
N THR A 345 -21.59 19.48 -8.39
CA THR A 345 -21.50 20.88 -8.88
C THR A 345 -21.25 21.85 -7.74
N LYS A 346 -22.01 21.76 -6.65
CA LYS A 346 -21.85 22.66 -5.50
C LYS A 346 -20.52 22.41 -4.79
N ALA A 347 -20.08 21.15 -4.71
CA ALA A 347 -18.78 20.83 -4.14
C ALA A 347 -17.64 21.46 -4.96
N THR A 348 -17.70 21.37 -6.29
CA THR A 348 -16.67 21.90 -7.18
C THR A 348 -16.67 23.43 -7.21
N GLU A 349 -17.84 24.08 -7.27
CA GLU A 349 -17.95 25.54 -7.14
C GLU A 349 -17.33 26.04 -5.83
N ALA A 350 -17.61 25.38 -4.71
CA ALA A 350 -17.03 25.73 -3.42
C ALA A 350 -15.51 25.52 -3.39
N ILE A 351 -14.99 24.44 -3.96
CA ILE A 351 -13.54 24.19 -4.08
C ILE A 351 -12.89 25.23 -4.98
N ASP A 352 -13.51 25.58 -6.11
CA ASP A 352 -12.99 26.56 -7.05
C ASP A 352 -12.94 27.95 -6.41
N LEU A 353 -13.96 28.33 -5.63
CA LEU A 353 -13.94 29.53 -4.80
C LEU A 353 -12.76 29.54 -3.81
N PHE A 354 -12.48 28.42 -3.14
CA PHE A 354 -11.32 28.32 -2.25
C PHE A 354 -10.01 28.54 -3.02
N LEU A 355 -9.85 27.87 -4.16
CA LEU A 355 -8.67 28.02 -5.02
C LEU A 355 -8.53 29.45 -5.57
N CYS A 356 -9.63 30.12 -5.90
CA CYS A 356 -9.64 31.54 -6.28
C CYS A 356 -9.11 32.43 -5.15
N GLN A 357 -9.51 32.18 -3.91
CA GLN A 357 -9.01 32.94 -2.75
C GLN A 357 -7.52 32.69 -2.53
N VAL A 358 -7.06 31.45 -2.70
CA VAL A 358 -5.62 31.11 -2.64
C VAL A 358 -4.84 31.81 -3.76
N ALA A 359 -5.34 31.81 -5.00
CA ALA A 359 -4.69 32.46 -6.13
C ALA A 359 -4.51 33.97 -5.90
N ARG A 360 -5.52 34.63 -5.32
CA ARG A 360 -5.42 36.05 -4.93
C ARG A 360 -4.31 36.31 -3.91
N GLN A 361 -4.15 35.44 -2.91
CA GLN A 361 -3.05 35.55 -1.95
C GLN A 361 -1.67 35.38 -2.62
N LEU A 362 -1.60 34.57 -3.68
CA LEU A 362 -0.40 34.37 -4.51
C LEU A 362 -0.19 35.47 -5.57
N ARG A 363 -1.07 36.48 -5.64
CA ARG A 363 -1.07 37.53 -6.69
C ARG A 363 -1.13 36.95 -8.12
N ALA A 364 -1.84 35.83 -8.29
CA ALA A 364 -2.11 35.21 -9.58
C ALA A 364 -3.61 35.30 -9.88
N SER A 365 -3.96 35.33 -11.17
CA SER A 365 -5.36 35.33 -11.63
C SER A 365 -5.97 33.94 -11.44
N THR A 366 -5.17 32.89 -11.62
CA THR A 366 -5.56 31.51 -11.34
C THR A 366 -4.44 30.69 -10.70
N ILE A 367 -4.79 29.57 -10.07
CA ILE A 367 -3.81 28.58 -9.61
C ILE A 367 -3.02 28.00 -10.78
N SER A 368 -3.66 27.73 -11.92
CA SER A 368 -2.97 27.27 -13.13
C SER A 368 -1.92 28.27 -13.61
N GLU A 369 -2.21 29.57 -13.58
CA GLU A 369 -1.22 30.61 -13.92
C GLU A 369 0.00 30.56 -13.00
N PHE A 370 -0.23 30.45 -11.68
CA PHE A 370 0.85 30.31 -10.70
C PHE A 370 1.71 29.06 -10.97
N LEU A 371 1.08 27.92 -11.25
CA LEU A 371 1.78 26.68 -11.57
C LEU A 371 2.57 26.80 -12.87
N LEU A 372 2.02 27.39 -13.93
CA LEU A 372 2.69 27.48 -15.23
C LEU A 372 3.86 28.47 -15.24
N LYS A 373 3.79 29.57 -14.48
CA LYS A 373 4.92 30.52 -14.31
C LYS A 373 6.09 29.91 -13.55
N SER A 374 5.82 28.88 -12.76
CA SER A 374 6.77 28.17 -11.92
C SER A 374 7.43 26.97 -12.60
N ALA A 375 6.97 26.62 -13.81
CA ALA A 375 7.29 25.37 -14.49
C ALA A 375 8.61 25.41 -15.25
#